data_AF-A0A9X9FVC6-F1
#
_entry.id   AF-A0A9X9FVC6-F1
#
_cell.length_a   1.000
_cell.length_b   1.000
_cell.length_c   1.000
_cell.angle_alpha   90.00
_cell.angle_beta   90.00
_cell.angle_gamma   90.00
#
_symmetry.space_group_name_H-M   'P 1'
#
loop_
_entity.id
_entity.type
_entity.pdbx_description
1 polymer ?
#
loop_
_entity_poly.entity_id
_entity_poly.type
_entity_poly.pdbx_seq_one_letter_code
_entity_poly.pdbx_strand_id
1 'polypeptide(L)'
;MSPHPWKHSVVDVYANNYGNVVQDYLELVVRPSLQALQCRRDELIARPDIDDFIKSLQALDHYVLEQGTAMAFCLGIQSLWEQQIRTYMSGCARQFVTLGVPNDQAPDTIGKAIEKAEKALWGAEFNELFLRVRGLELPQFQSYPQLDLLMLLGNVCRHGEGKAARALRKRSPELWPASSHLLEEHYGVRPVTDLMLSFELLRSLVHAVVLFWRDLERQGLFTIMDREIVEARLSNRVREY
;
A
#
# COMPACT_ATOMS: atom_id res chain seq x y z
N MET A 1 -7.13 26.38 15.25
CA MET A 1 -7.63 25.22 16.00
C MET A 1 -6.44 24.65 16.74
N SER A 2 -6.51 24.52 18.07
CA SER A 2 -5.44 23.89 18.84
C SER A 2 -5.28 22.43 18.37
N PRO A 3 -4.05 21.94 18.10
CA PRO A 3 -3.86 20.55 17.71
C PRO A 3 -4.45 19.66 18.80
N HIS A 4 -5.30 18.71 18.41
CA HIS A 4 -5.83 17.74 19.35
C HIS A 4 -4.61 17.01 19.97
N PRO A 5 -4.41 17.04 21.30
CA PRO A 5 -3.24 16.44 21.92
C PRO A 5 -3.21 14.94 21.57
N TRP A 6 -2.05 14.45 21.15
CA TRP A 6 -1.87 13.04 20.81
C TRP A 6 -2.31 12.17 21.98
N LYS A 7 -3.21 11.23 21.72
CA LYS A 7 -3.65 10.25 22.70
C LYS A 7 -2.93 8.94 22.43
N HIS A 8 -2.09 8.56 23.38
CA HIS A 8 -1.41 7.27 23.37
C HIS A 8 -2.37 6.14 23.71
N SER A 9 -2.19 5.01 23.06
CA SER A 9 -3.01 3.82 23.20
C SER A 9 -2.19 2.55 23.07
N VAL A 10 -2.69 1.45 23.66
CA VAL A 10 -2.21 0.09 23.35
C VAL A 10 -2.25 -0.23 21.85
N VAL A 11 -3.14 0.43 21.09
CA VAL A 11 -3.25 0.29 19.64
C VAL A 11 -2.00 0.83 18.93
N ASP A 12 -1.36 1.87 19.47
CA ASP A 12 -0.07 2.39 18.96
C ASP A 12 1.06 1.39 19.18
N VAL A 13 1.04 0.66 20.31
CA VAL A 13 2.01 -0.40 20.61
C VAL A 13 1.90 -1.54 19.60
N TYR A 14 0.67 -2.00 19.31
CA TYR A 14 0.46 -3.04 18.30
C TYR A 14 0.86 -2.59 16.90
N ALA A 15 0.57 -1.35 16.54
CA ALA A 15 0.90 -0.81 15.22
C ALA A 15 2.41 -0.62 14.97
N ASN A 16 3.23 -0.57 16.02
CA ASN A 16 4.68 -0.40 15.91
C ASN A 16 5.33 -1.47 15.01
N ASN A 17 4.80 -2.69 14.98
CA ASN A 17 5.37 -3.77 14.17
C ASN A 17 4.79 -3.87 12.74
N TYR A 18 3.75 -3.10 12.39
CA TYR A 18 3.09 -3.23 11.09
C TYR A 18 4.01 -2.90 9.91
N GLY A 19 4.90 -1.92 10.05
CA GLY A 19 5.91 -1.62 9.04
C GLY A 19 6.81 -2.83 8.76
N ASN A 20 7.35 -3.45 9.81
CA ASN A 20 8.23 -4.62 9.68
C ASN A 20 7.53 -5.79 9.00
N VAL A 21 6.27 -6.07 9.36
CA VAL A 21 5.50 -7.17 8.75
C VAL A 21 5.34 -7.00 7.23
N VAL A 22 5.09 -5.77 6.75
CA VAL A 22 4.97 -5.53 5.28
C VAL A 22 6.34 -5.57 4.61
N GLN A 23 7.40 -5.11 5.29
CA GLN A 23 8.77 -5.23 4.81
C GLN A 23 9.19 -6.71 4.68
N ASP A 24 8.88 -7.54 5.68
CA ASP A 24 9.14 -8.99 5.64
C ASP A 24 8.39 -9.65 4.49
N TYR A 25 7.14 -9.25 4.24
CA TYR A 25 6.40 -9.76 3.09
C TYR A 25 7.10 -9.43 1.76
N LEU A 26 7.63 -8.21 1.62
CA LEU A 26 8.40 -7.83 0.43
C LEU A 26 9.67 -8.67 0.28
N GLU A 27 10.47 -8.78 1.35
CA GLU A 27 11.81 -9.37 1.29
C GLU A 27 11.78 -10.91 1.27
N LEU A 28 10.89 -11.52 2.05
CA LEU A 28 10.84 -12.97 2.23
C LEU A 28 9.92 -13.66 1.23
N VAL A 29 8.98 -12.93 0.61
CA VAL A 29 7.98 -13.52 -0.29
C VAL A 29 8.02 -12.89 -1.68
N VAL A 30 7.79 -11.58 -1.80
CA VAL A 30 7.63 -10.92 -3.11
C VAL A 30 8.93 -10.97 -3.92
N ARG A 31 10.05 -10.51 -3.35
CA ARG A 31 11.35 -10.46 -4.01
C ARG A 31 11.81 -11.83 -4.52
N PRO A 32 11.96 -12.87 -3.67
CA PRO A 32 12.46 -14.16 -4.13
C PRO A 32 11.54 -14.81 -5.17
N SER A 33 10.22 -14.61 -5.05
CA SER A 33 9.27 -15.18 -6.01
C SER A 33 9.42 -14.56 -7.41
N LEU A 34 9.51 -13.22 -7.50
CA LEU A 34 9.71 -12.55 -8.79
C LEU A 34 11.08 -12.86 -9.38
N GLN A 35 12.14 -12.92 -8.55
CA GLN A 35 13.47 -13.32 -9.01
C GLN A 35 13.49 -14.74 -9.58
N ALA A 36 12.80 -15.70 -8.95
CA ALA A 36 12.70 -17.06 -9.46
C ALA A 36 12.01 -17.12 -10.82
N LEU A 37 10.93 -16.35 -11.03
CA LEU A 37 10.24 -16.26 -12.32
C LEU A 37 11.13 -15.62 -13.40
N GLN A 38 11.88 -14.58 -13.06
CA GLN A 38 12.83 -13.93 -13.96
C GLN A 38 13.97 -14.88 -14.35
N CYS A 39 14.61 -15.55 -13.38
CA CYS A 39 15.65 -16.55 -13.65
C CYS A 39 15.13 -17.65 -14.58
N ARG A 40 13.89 -18.12 -14.35
CA ARG A 40 13.29 -19.15 -15.20
C ARG A 40 13.07 -18.68 -16.63
N ARG A 41 12.64 -17.43 -16.83
CA ARG A 41 12.49 -16.85 -18.17
C ARG A 41 13.85 -16.77 -18.86
N ASP A 42 14.89 -16.33 -18.16
CA ASP A 42 16.24 -16.18 -18.71
C ASP A 42 16.84 -17.54 -19.09
N GLU A 43 16.62 -18.58 -18.28
CA GLU A 43 16.98 -19.96 -18.61
C GLU A 43 16.33 -20.44 -19.92
N LEU A 44 15.05 -20.14 -20.14
CA LEU A 44 14.33 -20.55 -21.35
C LEU A 44 14.88 -19.87 -22.60
N ILE A 45 15.23 -18.58 -22.49
CA ILE A 45 15.84 -17.81 -23.59
C ILE A 45 17.25 -18.34 -23.91
N ALA A 46 18.01 -18.75 -22.90
CA ALA A 46 19.38 -19.20 -23.07
C ALA A 46 19.55 -20.62 -23.64
N ARG A 47 18.46 -21.38 -23.83
CA ARG A 47 18.52 -22.77 -24.32
C ARG A 47 19.06 -22.84 -25.75
N PRO A 48 20.20 -23.50 -26.00
CA PRO A 48 20.78 -23.57 -27.35
C PRO A 48 20.13 -24.62 -28.25
N ASP A 49 19.39 -25.56 -27.68
CA ASP A 49 18.84 -26.76 -28.32
C ASP A 49 17.41 -26.57 -28.88
N ILE A 50 16.79 -25.42 -28.62
CA ILE A 50 15.42 -25.09 -29.03
C ILE A 50 15.47 -24.05 -30.16
N ASP A 51 14.46 -24.06 -31.03
CA ASP A 51 14.27 -23.03 -32.05
C ASP A 51 13.92 -21.66 -31.44
N ASP A 52 14.43 -20.57 -32.01
CA ASP A 52 14.28 -19.21 -31.46
C ASP A 52 12.82 -18.73 -31.42
N PHE A 53 11.96 -19.16 -32.37
CA PHE A 53 10.54 -18.86 -32.33
C PHE A 53 9.87 -19.52 -31.13
N ILE A 54 10.20 -20.78 -30.85
CA ILE A 54 9.67 -21.51 -29.68
C ILE A 54 10.15 -20.89 -28.37
N LYS A 55 11.43 -20.48 -28.29
CA LYS A 55 11.94 -19.74 -27.11
C LYS A 55 11.17 -18.46 -26.86
N SER A 56 10.87 -17.72 -27.93
CA SER A 56 10.15 -16.44 -27.83
C SER A 56 8.73 -16.62 -27.30
N LEU A 57 8.02 -17.67 -27.74
CA LEU A 57 6.69 -18.01 -27.22
C LEU A 57 6.75 -18.40 -25.73
N GLN A 58 7.68 -19.29 -25.36
CA GLN A 58 7.84 -19.73 -23.97
C GLN A 58 8.24 -18.57 -23.04
N ALA A 59 9.11 -17.68 -23.51
CA ALA A 59 9.51 -16.49 -22.77
C ALA A 59 8.34 -15.52 -22.59
N LEU A 60 7.47 -15.37 -23.60
CA LEU A 60 6.26 -14.55 -23.52
C LEU A 60 5.28 -15.11 -22.48
N ASP A 61 5.01 -16.42 -22.49
CA ASP A 61 4.13 -17.05 -21.50
C ASP A 61 4.65 -16.85 -20.06
N HIS A 62 5.96 -17.01 -19.86
CA HIS A 62 6.60 -16.76 -18.57
C HIS A 62 6.56 -15.29 -18.16
N TYR A 63 6.69 -14.38 -19.13
CA TYR A 63 6.56 -12.95 -18.87
C TYR A 63 5.14 -12.57 -18.44
N VAL A 64 4.10 -13.14 -19.07
CA VAL A 64 2.71 -12.96 -18.66
C VAL A 64 2.48 -13.50 -17.24
N LEU A 65 3.07 -14.66 -16.90
CA LEU A 65 3.03 -15.21 -15.55
C LEU A 65 3.72 -14.27 -14.53
N GLU A 66 4.87 -13.69 -14.87
CA GLU A 66 5.58 -12.72 -14.03
C GLU A 66 4.71 -11.50 -13.73
N GLN A 67 4.11 -10.88 -14.76
CA GLN A 67 3.25 -9.70 -14.57
C GLN A 67 1.97 -10.03 -13.80
N GLY A 68 1.32 -11.16 -14.08
CA GLY A 68 0.17 -11.63 -13.30
C GLY A 68 0.52 -11.86 -11.82
N THR A 69 1.72 -12.38 -11.56
CA THR A 69 2.24 -12.58 -10.20
C THR A 69 2.52 -11.23 -9.51
N ALA A 70 3.11 -10.27 -10.22
CA ALA A 70 3.35 -8.92 -9.69
C ALA A 70 2.03 -8.20 -9.34
N MET A 71 0.98 -8.34 -10.15
CA MET A 71 -0.36 -7.83 -9.84
C MET A 71 -0.95 -8.49 -8.60
N ALA A 72 -0.81 -9.82 -8.45
CA ALA A 72 -1.25 -10.54 -7.27
C ALA A 72 -0.51 -10.06 -6.00
N PHE A 73 0.80 -9.84 -6.08
CA PHE A 73 1.57 -9.27 -4.97
C PHE A 73 1.17 -7.84 -4.64
N CYS A 74 0.91 -6.99 -5.64
CA CYS A 74 0.40 -5.64 -5.41
C CYS A 74 -0.93 -5.66 -4.65
N LEU A 75 -1.85 -6.55 -5.03
CA LEU A 75 -3.11 -6.74 -4.31
C LEU A 75 -2.89 -7.24 -2.88
N GLY A 76 -1.94 -8.15 -2.67
CA GLY A 76 -1.55 -8.63 -1.34
C GLY A 76 -1.01 -7.51 -0.45
N ILE A 77 -0.09 -6.69 -0.95
CA ILE A 77 0.45 -5.50 -0.25
C ILE A 77 -0.68 -4.54 0.11
N GLN A 78 -1.57 -4.24 -0.83
CA GLN A 78 -2.72 -3.36 -0.60
C GLN A 78 -3.64 -3.91 0.50
N SER A 79 -3.90 -5.22 0.47
CA SER A 79 -4.81 -5.88 1.42
C SER A 79 -4.21 -5.91 2.84
N LEU A 80 -2.89 -6.16 2.96
CA LEU A 80 -2.17 -6.07 4.23
C LEU A 80 -2.25 -4.65 4.80
N TRP A 81 -1.91 -3.64 3.99
CA TRP A 81 -1.99 -2.24 4.40
C TRP A 81 -3.40 -1.85 4.85
N GLU A 82 -4.41 -2.17 4.04
CA GLU A 82 -5.81 -1.83 4.32
C GLU A 82 -6.29 -2.48 5.63
N GLN A 83 -5.96 -3.76 5.85
CA GLN A 83 -6.30 -4.44 7.09
C GLN A 83 -5.62 -3.80 8.31
N GLN A 84 -4.34 -3.47 8.20
CA GLN A 84 -3.59 -2.82 9.28
C GLN A 84 -4.18 -1.45 9.64
N ILE A 85 -4.39 -0.57 8.66
CA ILE A 85 -4.89 0.78 8.91
C ILE A 85 -6.32 0.77 9.42
N ARG A 86 -7.19 -0.11 8.91
CA ARG A 86 -8.57 -0.24 9.41
C ARG A 86 -8.59 -0.80 10.84
N THR A 87 -7.78 -1.80 11.13
CA THR A 87 -7.65 -2.35 12.51
C THR A 87 -7.17 -1.27 13.48
N TYR A 88 -6.15 -0.50 13.09
CA TYR A 88 -5.65 0.64 13.86
C TYR A 88 -6.75 1.67 14.11
N MET A 89 -7.49 2.07 13.07
CA MET A 89 -8.54 3.07 13.15
C MET A 89 -9.74 2.62 13.99
N SER A 90 -10.17 1.36 13.88
CA SER A 90 -11.22 0.79 14.72
C SER A 90 -10.79 0.75 16.19
N GLY A 91 -9.54 0.39 16.46
CA GLY A 91 -8.97 0.42 17.81
C GLY A 91 -8.94 1.84 18.40
N CYS A 92 -8.50 2.82 17.61
CA CYS A 92 -8.47 4.22 18.03
C CYS A 92 -9.90 4.78 18.23
N ALA A 93 -10.83 4.47 17.34
CA ALA A 93 -12.23 4.89 17.46
C ALA A 93 -12.86 4.38 18.77
N ARG A 94 -12.59 3.13 19.13
CA ARG A 94 -13.07 2.53 20.40
C ARG A 94 -12.57 3.29 21.64
N GLN A 95 -11.39 3.88 21.58
CA GLN A 95 -10.76 4.49 22.75
C GLN A 95 -10.93 6.01 22.83
N PHE A 96 -11.05 6.71 21.69
CA PHE A 96 -10.99 8.18 21.67
C PHE A 96 -12.32 8.87 21.40
N VAL A 97 -13.30 8.18 20.80
CA VAL A 97 -14.62 8.75 20.44
C VAL A 97 -15.52 8.96 21.68
N THR A 98 -15.19 8.34 22.81
CA THR A 98 -15.93 8.38 24.08
C THR A 98 -15.89 9.72 24.82
N LEU A 99 -14.87 10.57 24.59
CA LEU A 99 -14.51 11.65 25.52
C LEU A 99 -15.45 12.88 25.53
N GLY A 100 -16.60 12.85 24.82
CA GLY A 100 -17.55 13.97 24.79
C GLY A 100 -19.01 13.59 24.52
N VAL A 101 -19.36 12.30 24.57
CA VAL A 101 -20.73 11.83 24.30
C VAL A 101 -21.40 11.47 25.63
N PRO A 102 -22.65 11.90 25.87
CA PRO A 102 -23.45 11.44 27.01
C PRO A 102 -23.43 9.90 27.15
N ASN A 103 -23.29 9.39 28.37
CA ASN A 103 -23.07 7.95 28.64
C ASN A 103 -24.15 7.03 28.04
N ASP A 104 -25.37 7.53 27.88
CA ASP A 104 -26.52 6.83 27.29
C ASP A 104 -26.42 6.68 25.76
N GLN A 105 -25.70 7.56 25.06
CA GLN A 105 -25.51 7.52 23.60
C GLN A 105 -24.12 7.02 23.17
N ALA A 106 -23.22 6.82 24.13
CA ALA A 106 -21.85 6.41 23.88
C ALA A 106 -21.74 5.04 23.16
N PRO A 107 -22.49 3.98 23.53
CA PRO A 107 -22.38 2.68 22.85
C PRO A 107 -22.73 2.76 21.35
N ASP A 108 -23.83 3.42 21.01
CA ASP A 108 -24.29 3.58 19.62
C ASP A 108 -23.32 4.42 18.78
N THR A 109 -22.72 5.45 19.39
CA THR A 109 -21.78 6.35 18.71
C THR A 109 -20.44 5.65 18.45
N ILE A 110 -19.94 4.87 19.40
CA ILE A 110 -18.72 4.07 19.24
C ILE A 110 -18.92 3.00 18.17
N GLY A 111 -20.05 2.29 18.21
CA GLY A 111 -20.39 1.26 17.21
C GLY A 111 -20.35 1.81 15.79
N LYS A 112 -20.98 2.97 15.56
CA LYS A 112 -20.97 3.66 14.26
C LYS A 112 -19.57 4.11 13.83
N ALA A 113 -18.74 4.58 14.77
CA ALA A 113 -17.38 5.00 14.45
C ALA A 113 -16.46 3.82 14.07
N ILE A 114 -16.62 2.68 14.75
CA ILE A 114 -15.91 1.43 14.41
C ILE A 114 -16.37 0.93 13.04
N GLU A 115 -17.68 0.88 12.79
CA GLU A 115 -18.22 0.47 11.49
C GLU A 115 -17.69 1.38 10.37
N LYS A 116 -17.63 2.70 10.61
CA LYS A 116 -17.05 3.65 9.65
C LYS A 116 -15.56 3.35 9.42
N ALA A 117 -14.78 3.02 10.44
CA ALA A 117 -13.37 2.64 10.27
C ALA A 117 -13.19 1.38 9.41
N GLU A 118 -14.09 0.40 9.55
CA GLU A 118 -14.06 -0.83 8.79
C GLU A 118 -14.50 -0.65 7.33
N LYS A 119 -15.46 0.24 7.06
CA LYS A 119 -16.15 0.30 5.75
C LYS A 119 -15.91 1.58 4.95
N ALA A 120 -15.38 2.65 5.56
CA ALA A 120 -15.21 3.92 4.87
C ALA A 120 -14.40 3.76 3.59
N LEU A 121 -14.84 4.46 2.55
CA LEU A 121 -14.14 4.51 1.28
C LEU A 121 -12.83 5.25 1.44
N TRP A 122 -11.76 4.69 0.86
CA TRP A 122 -10.47 5.36 0.81
C TRP A 122 -10.57 6.72 0.09
N GLY A 123 -9.83 7.70 0.57
CA GLY A 123 -9.91 9.09 0.12
C GLY A 123 -10.64 9.96 1.14
N ALA A 124 -11.50 10.87 0.67
CA ALA A 124 -12.08 11.93 1.50
C ALA A 124 -12.77 11.41 2.77
N GLU A 125 -13.55 10.33 2.68
CA GLU A 125 -14.27 9.77 3.82
C GLU A 125 -13.32 9.19 4.88
N PHE A 126 -12.32 8.39 4.46
CA PHE A 126 -11.32 7.84 5.37
C PHE A 126 -10.41 8.92 5.95
N ASN A 127 -10.05 9.94 5.17
CA ASN A 127 -9.24 11.08 5.62
C ASN A 127 -9.94 11.88 6.72
N GLU A 128 -11.25 12.14 6.55
CA GLU A 128 -12.06 12.82 7.57
C GLU A 128 -12.14 12.00 8.86
N LEU A 129 -12.31 10.68 8.74
CA LEU A 129 -12.29 9.78 9.89
C LEU A 129 -10.93 9.80 10.60
N PHE A 130 -9.84 9.72 9.83
CA PHE A 130 -8.47 9.78 10.36
C PHE A 130 -8.22 11.08 11.14
N LEU A 131 -8.59 12.22 10.56
CA LEU A 131 -8.51 13.52 11.22
C LEU A 131 -9.33 13.56 12.51
N ARG A 132 -10.56 13.05 12.48
CA ARG A 132 -11.44 13.06 13.65
C ARG A 132 -10.88 12.22 14.81
N VAL A 133 -10.33 11.05 14.51
CA VAL A 133 -9.88 10.08 15.52
C VAL A 133 -8.46 10.36 16.01
N ARG A 134 -7.55 10.79 15.12
CA ARG A 134 -6.13 11.02 15.43
C ARG A 134 -5.76 12.49 15.56
N GLY A 135 -6.58 13.41 15.08
CA GLY A 135 -6.26 14.83 15.04
C GLY A 135 -5.20 15.21 14.00
N LEU A 136 -4.90 14.30 13.07
CA LEU A 136 -3.89 14.48 12.02
C LEU A 136 -4.54 14.37 10.65
N GLU A 137 -4.08 15.18 9.70
CA GLU A 137 -4.54 15.07 8.32
C GLU A 137 -3.75 13.97 7.61
N LEU A 138 -4.43 12.86 7.27
CA LEU A 138 -3.79 11.74 6.55
C LEU A 138 -3.09 12.19 5.25
N PRO A 139 -3.64 13.13 4.45
CA PRO A 139 -2.97 13.67 3.27
C PRO A 139 -1.67 14.45 3.52
N GLN A 140 -1.38 14.88 4.75
CA GLN A 140 -0.13 15.58 5.09
C GLN A 140 1.06 14.64 5.29
N PHE A 141 0.83 13.33 5.38
CA PHE A 141 1.92 12.35 5.46
C PHE A 141 2.66 12.27 4.13
N GLN A 142 4.00 12.25 4.18
CA GLN A 142 4.84 12.13 2.98
C GLN A 142 4.53 10.85 2.17
N SER A 143 4.13 9.78 2.86
CA SER A 143 3.75 8.51 2.24
C SER A 143 2.41 8.53 1.51
N TYR A 144 1.54 9.52 1.76
CA TYR A 144 0.16 9.52 1.30
C TYR A 144 0.00 9.38 -0.22
N PRO A 145 0.73 10.11 -1.09
CA PRO A 145 0.58 9.96 -2.54
C PRO A 145 0.82 8.52 -3.01
N GLN A 146 1.78 7.84 -2.41
CA GLN A 146 2.15 6.47 -2.77
C GLN A 146 1.18 5.44 -2.16
N LEU A 147 0.64 5.68 -0.96
CA LEU A 147 -0.45 4.88 -0.39
C LEU A 147 -1.73 5.01 -1.21
N ASP A 148 -2.03 6.21 -1.71
CA ASP A 148 -3.17 6.45 -2.58
C ASP A 148 -3.02 5.73 -3.93
N LEU A 149 -1.79 5.70 -4.46
CA LEU A 149 -1.47 4.86 -5.63
C LEU A 149 -1.63 3.36 -5.32
N LEU A 150 -1.19 2.89 -4.15
CA LEU A 150 -1.37 1.50 -3.71
C LEU A 150 -2.85 1.10 -3.68
N MET A 151 -3.71 1.95 -3.12
CA MET A 151 -5.14 1.70 -3.06
C MET A 151 -5.78 1.67 -4.45
N LEU A 152 -5.36 2.57 -5.34
CA LEU A 152 -5.82 2.57 -6.73
C LEU A 152 -5.37 1.32 -7.50
N LEU A 153 -4.10 0.94 -7.36
CA LEU A 153 -3.53 -0.26 -7.98
C LEU A 153 -4.20 -1.54 -7.48
N GLY A 154 -4.41 -1.67 -6.17
CA GLY A 154 -5.10 -2.83 -5.61
C GLY A 154 -6.52 -2.98 -6.16
N ASN A 155 -7.26 -1.88 -6.31
CA ASN A 155 -8.58 -1.90 -6.94
C ASN A 155 -8.52 -2.36 -8.41
N VAL A 156 -7.52 -1.92 -9.18
CA VAL A 156 -7.30 -2.38 -10.56
C VAL A 156 -6.92 -3.84 -10.60
N CYS A 157 -6.00 -4.30 -9.74
CA CYS A 157 -5.58 -5.70 -9.67
C CYS A 157 -6.73 -6.63 -9.27
N ARG A 158 -7.66 -6.16 -8.42
CA ARG A 158 -8.82 -6.94 -7.95
C ARG A 158 -9.95 -7.02 -8.98
N HIS A 159 -10.25 -5.91 -9.66
CA HIS A 159 -11.46 -5.79 -10.48
C HIS A 159 -11.20 -5.71 -11.99
N GLY A 160 -9.95 -5.53 -12.41
CA GLY A 160 -9.60 -5.35 -13.81
C GLY A 160 -10.09 -4.01 -14.36
N GLU A 161 -10.74 -4.05 -15.52
CA GLU A 161 -11.23 -2.86 -16.21
C GLU A 161 -12.33 -2.13 -15.44
N GLY A 162 -12.33 -0.79 -15.52
CA GLY A 162 -13.37 0.03 -14.92
C GLY A 162 -12.93 1.45 -14.57
N LYS A 163 -13.62 2.05 -13.60
CA LYS A 163 -13.33 3.43 -13.14
C LYS A 163 -11.91 3.55 -12.59
N ALA A 164 -11.47 2.59 -11.78
CA ALA A 164 -10.12 2.57 -11.21
C ALA A 164 -9.05 2.46 -12.30
N ALA A 165 -9.23 1.57 -13.28
CA ALA A 165 -8.28 1.40 -14.39
C ALA A 165 -8.17 2.68 -15.24
N ARG A 166 -9.30 3.34 -15.54
CA ARG A 166 -9.30 4.63 -16.25
C ARG A 166 -8.58 5.73 -15.46
N ALA A 167 -8.78 5.79 -14.15
CA ALA A 167 -8.08 6.75 -13.30
C ALA A 167 -6.57 6.46 -13.24
N LEU A 168 -6.19 5.18 -13.15
CA LEU A 168 -4.79 4.76 -13.12
C LEU A 168 -4.08 5.11 -14.42
N ARG A 169 -4.66 4.83 -15.59
CA ARG A 169 -4.08 5.21 -16.90
C ARG A 169 -3.84 6.71 -17.03
N LYS A 170 -4.75 7.54 -16.50
CA LYS A 170 -4.59 9.00 -16.51
C LYS A 170 -3.46 9.46 -15.59
N ARG A 171 -3.30 8.80 -14.44
CA ARG A 171 -2.35 9.20 -13.39
C ARG A 171 -0.94 8.66 -13.62
N SER A 172 -0.85 7.44 -14.12
CA SER A 172 0.38 6.66 -14.29
C SER A 172 0.39 5.94 -15.64
N PRO A 173 0.41 6.68 -16.77
CA PRO A 173 0.44 6.09 -18.10
C PRO A 173 1.69 5.24 -18.34
N GLU A 174 2.78 5.50 -17.63
CA GLU A 174 4.03 4.74 -17.69
C GLU A 174 3.89 3.25 -17.33
N LEU A 175 2.81 2.86 -16.64
CA LEU A 175 2.51 1.46 -16.33
C LEU A 175 1.97 0.67 -17.53
N TRP A 176 1.66 1.36 -18.63
CA TRP A 176 1.41 0.80 -19.95
C TRP A 176 2.46 1.37 -20.91
N PRO A 177 3.71 0.86 -20.89
CA PRO A 177 4.73 1.37 -21.79
C PRO A 177 4.24 1.28 -23.23
N ALA A 178 4.39 2.39 -23.95
CA ALA A 178 3.89 2.54 -25.29
C ALA A 178 4.56 1.51 -26.21
N SER A 179 3.74 0.63 -26.80
CA SER A 179 4.06 0.10 -28.12
C SER A 179 3.90 1.26 -29.11
N SER A 180 4.80 1.40 -30.09
CA SER A 180 4.79 2.41 -31.18
C SER A 180 3.44 3.13 -31.37
N HIS A 181 3.38 4.47 -31.45
CA HIS A 181 2.14 5.26 -31.62
C HIS A 181 1.17 4.71 -32.69
N LEU A 182 1.70 4.03 -33.71
CA LEU A 182 0.92 3.33 -34.75
C LEU A 182 0.00 2.23 -34.20
N LEU A 183 0.34 1.58 -33.10
CA LEU A 183 -0.44 0.50 -32.49
C LEU A 183 -1.60 1.04 -31.64
N GLU A 184 -1.46 2.21 -31.02
CA GLU A 184 -2.56 2.80 -30.24
C GLU A 184 -3.70 3.31 -31.13
N GLU A 185 -3.39 3.89 -32.29
CA GLU A 185 -4.40 4.36 -33.25
C GLU A 185 -5.24 3.21 -33.83
N HIS A 186 -4.67 2.01 -33.94
CA HIS A 186 -5.33 0.85 -34.55
C HIS A 186 -5.99 -0.11 -33.55
N TYR A 187 -5.44 -0.26 -32.34
CA TYR A 187 -5.89 -1.28 -31.37
C TYR A 187 -6.63 -0.69 -30.15
N GLY A 188 -6.69 0.64 -30.02
CA GLY A 188 -7.42 1.31 -28.94
C GLY A 188 -6.70 1.28 -27.59
N VAL A 189 -7.46 1.47 -26.51
CA VAL A 189 -6.90 1.54 -25.13
C VAL A 189 -6.41 0.16 -24.70
N ARG A 190 -5.13 0.06 -24.32
CA ARG A 190 -4.53 -1.20 -23.85
C ARG A 190 -5.25 -1.75 -22.61
N PRO A 191 -5.55 -3.06 -22.56
CA PRO A 191 -6.24 -3.67 -21.44
C PRO A 191 -5.40 -3.69 -20.15
N VAL A 192 -6.04 -3.91 -19.01
CA VAL A 192 -5.37 -4.09 -17.70
C VAL A 192 -4.46 -5.31 -17.67
N THR A 193 -4.69 -6.32 -18.53
CA THR A 193 -3.77 -7.46 -18.70
C THR A 193 -2.38 -7.04 -19.19
N ASP A 194 -2.26 -5.85 -19.76
CA ASP A 194 -1.01 -5.29 -20.25
C ASP A 194 -0.33 -4.38 -19.21
N LEU A 195 -0.90 -4.28 -18.00
CA LEU A 195 -0.34 -3.51 -16.90
C LEU A 195 1.02 -4.10 -16.52
N MET A 196 2.03 -3.25 -16.49
CA MET A 196 3.40 -3.64 -16.13
C MET A 196 3.77 -3.09 -14.76
N LEU A 197 4.02 -4.00 -13.81
CA LEU A 197 4.44 -3.66 -12.46
C LEU A 197 5.88 -4.13 -12.22
N SER A 198 6.78 -3.18 -12.00
CA SER A 198 8.16 -3.50 -11.64
C SER A 198 8.28 -3.86 -10.15
N PHE A 199 9.32 -4.62 -9.81
CA PHE A 199 9.66 -4.86 -8.41
C PHE A 199 9.94 -3.55 -7.66
N GLU A 200 10.55 -2.57 -8.33
CA GLU A 200 10.88 -1.25 -7.80
C GLU A 200 9.63 -0.48 -7.39
N LEU A 201 8.55 -0.60 -8.18
CA LEU A 201 7.25 -0.04 -7.84
C LEU A 201 6.65 -0.76 -6.62
N LEU A 202 6.65 -2.10 -6.59
CA LEU A 202 6.15 -2.84 -5.42
C LEU A 202 6.92 -2.47 -4.14
N ARG A 203 8.25 -2.36 -4.25
CA ARG A 203 9.14 -1.91 -3.18
C ARG A 203 8.81 -0.48 -2.73
N SER A 204 8.58 0.45 -3.66
CA SER A 204 8.23 1.83 -3.28
C SER A 204 6.87 1.92 -2.58
N LEU A 205 5.90 1.09 -2.96
CA LEU A 205 4.60 0.98 -2.30
C LEU A 205 4.75 0.44 -0.87
N VAL A 206 5.55 -0.62 -0.67
CA VAL A 206 5.87 -1.13 0.68
C VAL A 206 6.60 -0.10 1.51
N HIS A 207 7.60 0.59 0.94
CA HIS A 207 8.31 1.66 1.65
C HIS A 207 7.37 2.77 2.11
N ALA A 208 6.33 3.10 1.35
CA ALA A 208 5.34 4.08 1.79
C ALA A 208 4.52 3.61 2.99
N VAL A 209 4.17 2.32 3.04
CA VAL A 209 3.52 1.72 4.22
C VAL A 209 4.44 1.76 5.44
N VAL A 210 5.71 1.38 5.29
CA VAL A 210 6.72 1.46 6.36
C VAL A 210 6.89 2.89 6.84
N LEU A 211 7.04 3.84 5.91
CA LEU A 211 7.21 5.26 6.21
C LEU A 211 6.01 5.80 6.98
N PHE A 212 4.79 5.45 6.57
CA PHE A 212 3.58 5.85 7.29
C PHE A 212 3.60 5.41 8.75
N TRP A 213 3.87 4.12 9.02
CA TRP A 213 3.86 3.61 10.39
C TRP A 213 4.97 4.23 11.24
N ARG A 214 6.14 4.48 10.66
CA ARG A 214 7.25 5.18 11.34
C ARG A 214 6.94 6.64 11.62
N ASP A 215 6.33 7.34 10.67
CA ASP A 215 5.92 8.73 10.86
C ASP A 215 4.86 8.83 11.95
N LEU A 216 3.92 7.88 11.98
CA LEU A 216 2.91 7.80 13.02
C LEU A 216 3.53 7.54 14.41
N GLU A 217 4.47 6.59 14.53
CA GLU A 217 5.23 6.37 15.77
C GLU A 217 5.97 7.64 16.21
N ARG A 218 6.64 8.33 15.28
CA ARG A 218 7.36 9.57 15.53
C ARG A 218 6.44 10.66 16.08
N GLN A 219 5.25 10.85 15.48
CA GLN A 219 4.26 11.82 15.97
C GLN A 219 3.86 11.54 17.42
N GLY A 220 3.71 10.27 17.78
CA GLY A 220 3.43 9.89 19.16
C GLY A 220 4.59 10.17 20.10
N LEU A 221 5.80 9.76 19.74
CA LEU A 221 6.97 9.96 20.59
C LEU A 221 7.28 11.43 20.85
N PHE A 222 7.06 12.32 19.86
CA PHE A 222 7.26 13.78 20.04
C PHE A 222 6.34 14.41 21.08
N THR A 223 5.30 13.72 21.54
CA THR A 223 4.42 14.24 22.60
C THR A 223 4.89 13.91 24.01
N ILE A 224 5.90 13.02 24.14
CA ILE A 224 6.41 12.53 25.42
C ILE A 224 7.94 12.60 25.54
N MET A 225 8.65 12.87 24.45
CA MET A 225 10.11 12.90 24.39
C MET A 225 10.60 14.06 23.52
N ASP A 226 11.80 14.56 23.82
CA ASP A 226 12.48 15.56 22.99
C ASP A 226 12.82 15.01 21.60
N ARG A 227 12.75 15.89 20.59
CA ARG A 227 12.91 15.51 19.18
C ARG A 227 14.23 14.80 18.89
N GLU A 228 15.33 15.27 19.47
CA GLU A 228 16.66 14.69 19.28
C GLU A 228 16.73 13.23 19.79
N ILE A 229 16.09 12.94 20.92
CA ILE A 229 16.05 11.60 21.51
C ILE A 229 15.21 10.65 20.63
N VAL A 230 14.08 11.14 20.11
CA VAL A 230 13.23 10.36 19.21
C VAL A 230 13.96 10.00 17.93
N GLU A 231 14.64 10.96 17.28
CA GLU A 231 15.39 10.68 16.05
C GLU A 231 16.56 9.72 16.29
N ALA A 232 17.28 9.85 17.41
CA ALA A 232 18.32 8.88 17.78
C ALA A 232 17.77 7.46 17.96
N ARG A 233 16.61 7.32 18.63
CA ARG A 233 15.95 6.03 18.88
C ARG A 233 15.45 5.37 17.59
N LEU A 234 14.82 6.15 16.72
CA LEU A 234 14.30 5.65 15.43
C LEU A 234 15.43 5.34 14.44
N SER A 235 16.57 6.02 14.54
CA SER A 235 17.75 5.76 13.70
C SER A 235 18.47 4.47 14.09
N ASN A 236 18.56 4.14 15.38
CA ASN A 236 19.23 2.93 15.85
C ASN A 236 18.50 1.65 15.41
N ARG A 237 17.17 1.68 15.25
CA ARG A 237 16.40 0.55 14.70
C ARG A 237 16.65 0.28 13.21
N VAL A 238 17.22 1.23 12.47
CA VAL A 238 17.54 1.03 11.04
C VAL A 238 18.80 0.18 10.86
N ARG A 239 19.64 0.05 11.89
CA ARG A 239 20.92 -0.69 11.80
C ARG A 239 20.84 -2.17 12.18
N GLU A 240 19.66 -2.67 12.55
CA GLU A 240 19.47 -4.07 12.97
C GLU A 240 18.88 -4.98 11.89
N TYR A 241 18.81 -4.50 10.63
CA TYR A 241 18.43 -5.30 9.46
C TYR A 241 19.43 -5.12 8.31
#